data_AF-A0A9D7JFE0-F1
#
_entry.id   AF-A0A9D7JFE0-F1
#
_cell.length_a   1.000
_cell.length_b   1.000
_cell.length_c   1.000
_cell.angle_alpha   90.00
_cell.angle_beta   90.00
_cell.angle_gamma   90.00
#
_symmetry.space_group_name_H-M   'P 1'
#
loop_
_entity.id
_entity.type
_entity.pdbx_description
1 polymer ?
#
loop_
_entity_poly.entity_id
_entity_poly.type
_entity_poly.pdbx_seq_one_letter_code
_entity_poly.pdbx_strand_id
1 'polypeptide(L)'
;MLRVLAIAAALLPVAAIAQEVPAEAAMDLWCGTAFDLMTRDAAADASLEKLASAKLYAEGGQMLIQRAIPIYLESGYSDAALAALRTALETEVGRVVNGSVRAGEDAAHSFQDCSALIGQ
;
A
#
# COMPACT_ATOMS: atom_id res chain seq x y z
N MET A 1 5.02 -26.79 -59.36
CA MET A 1 3.99 -26.69 -58.31
C MET A 1 4.67 -26.25 -57.02
N LEU A 2 4.47 -24.98 -56.64
CA LEU A 2 5.18 -24.30 -55.56
C LEU A 2 4.51 -24.64 -54.23
N ARG A 3 5.22 -25.34 -53.34
CA ARG A 3 4.78 -25.63 -51.96
C ARG A 3 4.88 -24.34 -51.15
N VAL A 4 3.73 -23.74 -50.82
CA VAL A 4 3.63 -22.63 -49.88
C VAL A 4 3.84 -23.19 -48.47
N LEU A 5 4.98 -22.86 -47.85
CA LEU A 5 5.22 -23.07 -46.43
C LEU A 5 4.31 -22.09 -45.67
N ALA A 6 3.22 -22.58 -45.08
CA ALA A 6 2.44 -21.82 -44.13
C ALA A 6 3.22 -21.76 -42.81
N ILE A 7 4.00 -20.70 -42.61
CA ILE A 7 4.54 -20.34 -41.30
C ILE A 7 3.34 -19.86 -40.48
N ALA A 8 2.72 -20.78 -39.75
CA ALA A 8 1.78 -20.44 -38.69
C ALA A 8 2.59 -19.76 -37.58
N ALA A 9 2.71 -18.43 -37.67
CA ALA A 9 3.13 -17.60 -36.56
C ALA A 9 2.09 -17.78 -35.45
N ALA A 10 2.38 -18.70 -34.54
CA ALA A 10 1.63 -18.88 -33.31
C ALA A 10 1.67 -17.54 -32.57
N LEU A 11 0.57 -16.80 -32.67
CA LEU A 11 0.25 -15.69 -31.77
C LEU A 11 0.10 -16.31 -30.38
N LEU A 12 1.23 -16.50 -29.69
CA LEU A 12 1.23 -16.82 -28.28
C LEU A 12 0.52 -15.64 -27.60
N PRO A 13 -0.66 -15.84 -26.99
CA PRO A 13 -1.24 -14.81 -26.16
C PRO A 13 -0.22 -14.58 -25.06
N VAL A 14 0.42 -13.41 -25.06
CA VAL A 14 1.16 -12.94 -23.90
C VAL A 14 0.08 -12.73 -22.85
N ALA A 15 -0.17 -13.78 -22.06
CA ALA A 15 -0.91 -13.63 -20.82
C ALA A 15 -0.13 -12.58 -20.04
N ALA A 16 -0.70 -11.39 -19.91
CA ALA A 16 -0.20 -10.39 -19.01
C ALA A 16 -0.24 -11.03 -17.61
N ILE A 17 0.89 -11.58 -17.18
CA ILE A 17 1.07 -12.00 -15.81
C ILE A 17 1.19 -10.69 -15.05
N ALA A 18 0.05 -10.11 -14.65
CA ALA A 18 0.05 -9.21 -13.50
C ALA A 18 0.56 -10.08 -12.36
N GLN A 19 1.85 -9.92 -12.00
CA GLN A 19 2.41 -10.65 -10.88
C GLN A 19 1.62 -10.22 -9.66
N GLU A 20 1.09 -11.19 -8.93
CA GLU A 20 0.33 -10.91 -7.72
C GLU A 20 1.25 -10.13 -6.76
N VAL A 21 0.76 -8.98 -6.27
CA VAL A 21 1.53 -8.17 -5.33
C VAL A 21 1.69 -8.99 -4.04
N PRO A 22 2.92 -9.18 -3.52
CA PRO A 22 3.15 -9.89 -2.28
C PRO A 22 2.32 -9.31 -1.13
N ALA A 23 1.78 -10.16 -0.27
CA ALA A 23 0.92 -9.75 0.85
C ALA A 23 1.63 -8.76 1.79
N GLU A 24 2.94 -8.90 1.95
CA GLU A 24 3.78 -8.03 2.76
C GLU A 24 3.83 -6.61 2.19
N ALA A 25 3.91 -6.46 0.86
CA ALA A 25 3.91 -5.14 0.22
C ALA A 25 2.53 -4.47 0.31
N ALA A 26 1.46 -5.26 0.23
CA ALA A 26 0.11 -4.75 0.46
C ALA A 26 -0.08 -4.29 1.91
N MET A 27 0.41 -5.07 2.87
CA MET A 27 0.38 -4.73 4.29
C MET A 27 1.21 -3.47 4.59
N ASP A 28 2.40 -3.35 4.01
CA ASP A 28 3.25 -2.17 4.12
C ASP A 28 2.54 -0.92 3.61
N LEU A 29 1.91 -1.01 2.44
CA LEU A 29 1.20 0.13 1.86
C LEU A 29 0.01 0.54 2.75
N TRP A 30 -0.77 -0.43 3.24
CA TRP A 30 -1.91 -0.16 4.13
C TRP A 30 -1.47 0.45 5.47
N CYS A 31 -0.52 -0.19 6.16
CA CYS A 31 -0.03 0.28 7.45
C CYS A 31 0.70 1.62 7.35
N GLY A 32 1.45 1.82 6.27
CA GLY A 32 2.09 3.09 5.97
C GLY A 32 1.09 4.22 5.80
N THR A 33 0.03 4.01 5.02
CA THR A 33 -1.07 4.96 4.86
C THR A 33 -1.81 5.22 6.17
N ALA A 34 -2.01 4.20 7.01
CA ALA A 34 -2.66 4.36 8.31
C ALA A 34 -1.87 5.26 9.25
N PHE A 35 -0.56 5.05 9.36
CA PHE A 35 0.30 5.91 10.18
C PHE A 35 0.47 7.32 9.62
N ASP A 36 0.55 7.48 8.30
CA ASP A 36 0.58 8.80 7.66
C ASP A 36 -0.68 9.60 8.00
N LEU A 37 -1.87 8.99 7.82
CA LEU A 37 -3.14 9.63 8.15
C LEU A 37 -3.30 9.93 9.64
N MET A 38 -2.86 9.03 10.52
CA MET A 38 -2.91 9.22 11.97
C MET A 38 -2.02 10.37 12.44
N THR A 39 -0.91 10.63 11.76
CA THR A 39 0.12 11.58 12.23
C THR A 39 0.12 12.91 11.48
N ARG A 40 -0.52 12.98 10.32
CA ARG A 40 -0.66 14.20 9.50
C ARG A 40 -1.23 15.39 10.27
N ASP A 41 -2.25 15.16 11.12
CA ASP A 41 -2.99 16.21 11.83
C ASP A 41 -2.67 16.24 13.34
N ALA A 42 -1.38 16.09 13.70
CA ALA A 42 -0.97 16.18 15.10
C ALA A 42 -1.40 17.52 15.72
N ALA A 43 -2.12 17.46 16.85
CA ALA A 43 -2.66 18.63 17.51
C ALA A 43 -1.55 19.62 17.91
N ALA A 44 -1.77 20.91 17.61
CA ALA A 44 -0.77 21.96 17.85
C ALA A 44 -0.44 22.18 19.34
N ASP A 45 -1.30 21.71 20.24
CA ASP A 45 -1.14 21.75 21.70
C ASP A 45 -0.70 20.40 22.31
N ALA A 46 -0.33 19.43 21.47
CA ALA A 46 0.16 18.14 21.95
C ALA A 46 1.44 18.32 22.80
N SER A 47 1.55 17.52 23.88
CA SER A 47 2.76 17.50 24.70
C SER A 47 3.97 17.03 23.88
N LEU A 48 5.18 17.42 24.30
CA LEU A 48 6.43 16.98 23.65
C LEU A 48 6.55 15.46 23.57
N GLU A 49 6.06 14.74 24.59
CA GLU A 49 6.02 13.28 24.59
C GLU A 49 5.11 12.73 23.48
N LYS A 50 3.90 13.29 23.32
CA LYS A 50 2.98 12.89 22.24
C LYS A 50 3.55 13.20 20.86
N LEU A 51 4.21 14.34 20.71
CA LEU A 51 4.87 14.70 19.45
C LEU A 51 6.04 13.75 19.13
N ALA A 52 6.82 13.36 20.13
CA ALA A 52 7.91 12.39 19.97
C ALA A 52 7.36 11.02 19.56
N SER A 53 6.28 10.54 20.20
CA SER A 53 5.63 9.29 19.80
C SER A 53 5.06 9.38 18.38
N ALA A 54 4.35 10.45 18.04
CA ALA A 54 3.79 10.65 16.70
C ALA A 54 4.87 10.66 15.60
N LYS A 55 6.04 11.23 15.89
CA LYS A 55 7.18 11.23 14.97
C LYS A 55 7.64 9.81 14.59
N LEU A 56 7.69 8.88 15.56
CA LEU A 56 8.09 7.49 15.30
C LEU A 56 7.14 6.82 14.29
N TYR A 57 5.83 6.99 14.49
CA TYR A 57 4.83 6.43 13.58
C TYR A 57 4.84 7.12 12.21
N ALA A 58 5.04 8.44 12.15
CA ALA A 58 5.16 9.17 10.89
C ALA A 58 6.35 8.68 10.05
N GLU A 59 7.53 8.58 10.67
CA GLU A 59 8.74 8.11 10.00
C GLU A 59 8.63 6.64 9.60
N GLY A 60 8.12 5.79 10.49
CA GLY A 60 7.83 4.40 10.22
C GLY A 60 6.83 4.22 9.06
N GLY A 61 5.74 4.99 9.06
CA GLY A 61 4.72 4.94 8.01
C GLY A 61 5.28 5.31 6.63
N GLN A 62 6.08 6.38 6.56
CA GLN A 62 6.75 6.78 5.32
C GLN A 62 7.73 5.72 4.82
N MET A 63 8.49 5.08 5.71
CA MET A 63 9.37 3.97 5.37
C MET A 63 8.59 2.79 4.75
N LEU A 64 7.43 2.41 5.32
CA LEU A 64 6.61 1.33 4.79
C LEU A 64 6.07 1.66 3.38
N ILE A 65 5.57 2.88 3.17
CA ILE A 65 5.12 3.33 1.84
C ILE A 65 6.27 3.25 0.82
N GLN A 66 7.46 3.75 1.18
CA GLN A 66 8.63 3.71 0.32
C GLN A 66 9.10 2.29 0.01
N ARG A 67 8.92 1.34 0.94
CA ARG A 67 9.22 -0.08 0.73
C ARG A 67 8.22 -0.75 -0.22
N ALA A 68 6.94 -0.43 -0.11
CA ALA A 68 5.88 -1.03 -0.92
C ALA A 68 5.88 -0.55 -2.38
N ILE A 69 6.09 0.76 -2.63
CA ILE A 69 6.01 1.37 -3.97
C ILE A 69 6.80 0.61 -5.05
N PRO A 70 8.11 0.34 -4.90
CA PRO A 70 8.87 -0.34 -5.95
C PRO A 70 8.33 -1.75 -6.23
N ILE A 71 7.83 -2.47 -5.21
CA ILE A 71 7.27 -3.81 -5.37
C ILE A 71 5.98 -3.77 -6.21
N TYR A 72 5.11 -2.77 -5.99
CA TYR A 72 3.92 -2.58 -6.83
C TYR A 72 4.28 -2.28 -8.28
N LEU A 73 5.29 -1.43 -8.52
CA LEU A 73 5.77 -1.12 -9.87
C LEU A 73 6.36 -2.36 -10.55
N GLU A 74 7.19 -3.13 -9.84
CA GLU A 74 7.75 -4.41 -10.31
C GLU A 74 6.67 -5.46 -10.59
N SER A 75 5.55 -5.40 -9.86
CA SER A 75 4.38 -6.26 -10.07
C SER A 75 3.50 -5.83 -11.26
N GLY A 76 3.88 -4.77 -11.97
CA GLY A 76 3.23 -4.31 -13.21
C GLY A 76 2.23 -3.17 -13.02
N TYR A 77 2.16 -2.54 -11.85
CA TYR A 77 1.41 -1.28 -11.71
C TYR A 77 2.11 -0.17 -12.49
N SER A 78 1.32 0.62 -13.22
CA SER A 78 1.78 1.93 -13.68
C SER A 78 1.75 2.93 -12.53
N ASP A 79 2.53 4.02 -12.62
CA ASP A 79 2.48 5.12 -11.65
C ASP A 79 1.06 5.66 -11.45
N ALA A 80 0.29 5.78 -12.54
CA ALA A 80 -1.10 6.24 -12.49
C ALA A 80 -2.01 5.25 -11.75
N ALA A 81 -1.83 3.95 -11.97
CA ALA A 81 -2.58 2.91 -11.26
C ALA A 81 -2.21 2.88 -9.77
N LEU A 82 -0.93 3.03 -9.44
CA LEU A 82 -0.45 3.07 -8.06
C LEU A 82 -0.94 4.33 -7.34
N ALA A 83 -0.97 5.49 -7.99
CA ALA A 83 -1.54 6.72 -7.44
C ALA A 83 -3.06 6.58 -7.18
N ALA A 84 -3.79 5.97 -8.12
CA ALA A 84 -5.22 5.69 -7.95
C ALA A 84 -5.46 4.72 -6.78
N LEU A 85 -4.65 3.66 -6.67
CA LEU A 85 -4.70 2.73 -5.54
C LEU A 85 -4.47 3.45 -4.21
N ARG A 86 -3.43 4.27 -4.12
CA ARG A 86 -3.12 5.02 -2.89
C ARG A 86 -4.24 5.97 -2.49
N THR A 87 -4.89 6.63 -3.45
CA THR A 87 -6.05 7.50 -3.20
C THR A 87 -7.25 6.71 -2.66
N ALA A 88 -7.52 5.55 -3.24
CA ALA A 88 -8.57 4.65 -2.77
C ALA A 88 -8.27 4.14 -1.35
N LEU A 89 -7.02 3.75 -1.10
CA LEU A 89 -6.53 3.28 0.18
C LEU A 89 -6.62 4.36 1.26
N GLU A 90 -6.23 5.61 0.96
CA GLU A 90 -6.40 6.74 1.89
C GLU A 90 -7.86 6.93 2.31
N THR A 91 -8.80 6.76 1.37
CA THR A 91 -10.24 6.83 1.67
C THR A 91 -10.68 5.68 2.57
N GLU A 92 -10.25 4.46 2.27
CA GLU A 92 -10.58 3.28 3.05
C GLU A 92 -10.03 3.37 4.47
N VAL A 93 -8.70 3.54 4.58
CA VAL A 93 -7.96 3.63 5.84
C VAL A 93 -8.41 4.82 6.65
N GLY A 94 -8.71 5.95 6.00
CA GLY A 94 -9.23 7.14 6.66
C GLY A 94 -10.50 6.85 7.48
N ARG A 95 -11.42 6.03 6.94
CA ARG A 95 -12.64 5.60 7.67
C ARG A 95 -12.34 4.74 8.90
N VAL A 96 -11.25 3.97 8.88
CA VAL A 96 -10.81 3.15 10.01
C VAL A 96 -10.16 4.04 11.08
N VAL A 97 -9.19 4.86 10.68
CA VAL A 97 -8.41 5.72 11.60
C VAL A 97 -9.29 6.77 12.27
N ASN A 98 -10.27 7.33 11.56
CA ASN A 98 -11.19 8.32 12.12
C ASN A 98 -12.35 7.69 12.94
N GLY A 99 -12.40 6.37 13.07
CA GLY A 99 -13.44 5.67 13.82
C GLY A 99 -14.84 5.72 13.20
N SER A 100 -14.96 6.08 11.91
CA SER A 100 -16.23 6.04 11.17
C SER A 100 -16.74 4.60 10.96
N VAL A 101 -15.91 3.62 11.27
CA VAL A 101 -16.21 2.19 11.18
C VAL A 101 -15.86 1.54 12.51
N ARG A 102 -16.68 0.56 12.96
CA ARG A 102 -16.41 -0.15 14.23
C ARG A 102 -15.07 -0.88 14.15
N ALA A 103 -14.24 -0.67 15.17
CA ALA A 103 -13.01 -1.43 15.36
C ALA A 103 -13.33 -2.94 15.35
N GLY A 104 -12.77 -3.67 14.39
CA GLY A 104 -12.85 -5.14 14.30
C GLY A 104 -13.63 -5.72 13.12
N GLU A 105 -14.43 -4.95 12.38
CA GLU A 105 -15.22 -5.51 11.26
C GLU A 105 -14.68 -5.15 9.86
N ASP A 106 -13.92 -4.06 9.69
CA ASP A 106 -13.52 -3.55 8.36
C ASP A 106 -12.06 -3.08 8.24
N ALA A 107 -11.23 -3.24 9.28
CA ALA A 107 -9.82 -2.91 9.20
C ALA A 107 -9.02 -4.10 8.65
N ALA A 108 -8.28 -3.91 7.55
CA ALA A 108 -7.43 -4.97 6.98
C ALA A 108 -6.33 -5.42 7.96
N HIS A 109 -5.79 -4.47 8.74
CA HIS A 109 -4.74 -4.72 9.72
C HIS A 109 -5.01 -3.95 11.02
N SER A 110 -4.58 -4.49 12.16
CA SER A 110 -4.67 -3.82 13.45
C SER A 110 -3.53 -2.83 13.68
N PHE A 111 -3.69 -1.93 14.66
CA PHE A 111 -2.61 -1.05 15.09
C PHE A 111 -1.37 -1.83 15.56
N GLN A 112 -1.58 -2.97 16.23
CA GLN A 112 -0.52 -3.86 16.68
C GLN A 112 0.24 -4.48 15.52
N ASP A 113 -0.48 -4.96 14.49
CA ASP A 113 0.14 -5.53 13.29
C ASP A 113 1.04 -4.50 12.59
N CYS A 114 0.54 -3.27 12.45
CA CYS A 114 1.30 -2.18 11.82
C CYS A 114 2.48 -1.72 12.68
N SER A 115 2.33 -1.67 14.00
CA SER A 115 3.41 -1.27 14.93
C SER A 115 4.58 -2.25 14.88
N ALA A 116 4.30 -3.54 14.75
CA ALA A 116 5.32 -4.58 14.62
C ALA A 116 6.21 -4.37 13.38
N LEU A 117 5.67 -3.84 12.28
CA LEU A 117 6.44 -3.58 11.05
C LEU A 117 7.48 -2.45 11.18
N ILE A 118 7.33 -1.60 12.19
CA ILE A 118 8.23 -0.47 12.48
C ILE A 118 9.02 -0.67 13.79
N GLY A 119 8.93 -1.86 14.40
CA GLY A 119 9.64 -2.23 15.61
C GLY A 119 9.11 -1.57 16.89
N GLN A 120 7.82 -1.26 16.93
CA GLN A 120 7.11 -0.73 18.11
C GLN A 120 6.26 -1.82 18.78
#